data_AF-A0A8T2NAH3-F1
#
_entry.id   AF-A0A8T2NAH3-F1
#
_cell.length_a   1.000
_cell.length_b   1.000
_cell.length_c   1.000
_cell.angle_alpha   90.00
_cell.angle_beta   90.00
_cell.angle_gamma   90.00
#
_symmetry.space_group_name_H-M   'P 1'
#
loop_
_entity.id
_entity.type
_entity.pdbx_description
1 polymer ?
#
loop_
_entity_poly.entity_id
_entity_poly.type
_entity_poly.pdbx_seq_one_letter_code
_entity_poly.pdbx_strand_id
1 'polypeptide(L)'
;MNTFTPADFDFTFLEEGFCARDIVEQTINELSMSDDKDAFYVADLGDVVKKHLRWARAMPRVTPFYAVKCNDSRAVVMTLATLGAGFDCASKTEIQLVQSLGVDPSRIIYANPCKQVSQIKYASTHGVRMMTFDSEVELMKVARCHDNAKLVLRIATDDSKAVCRLSVKFGATLKASRLLLERAKELGLDIIGVSFHVGSGCTDPETYSQAISDARCVFDMGAELGYNMTLLDIGGGFPGSDDAKLKFEEITAVINPALDKYFPADSGVQVIAEPGRYYVASAYTLAVNIIAKKVVMKEQSASDGKQEERNWCTAPHGLPLSSLANPAQLCTPGA
;
A
#
# COMPACT_ATOMS: atom_id res chain seq x y z
N MET A 1 -10.65 -3.06 -29.97
CA MET A 1 -11.11 -3.32 -28.60
C MET A 1 -12.12 -4.44 -28.67
N ASN A 2 -11.70 -5.70 -28.61
CA ASN A 2 -12.62 -6.84 -28.59
C ASN A 2 -11.94 -7.98 -27.85
N THR A 3 -12.21 -8.06 -26.54
CA THR A 3 -12.56 -9.27 -25.79
C THR A 3 -12.58 -8.91 -24.30
N PHE A 4 -13.58 -8.12 -23.88
CA PHE A 4 -14.05 -8.21 -22.50
C PHE A 4 -14.87 -9.48 -22.44
N THR A 5 -14.40 -10.54 -21.79
CA THR A 5 -15.27 -11.68 -21.47
C THR A 5 -16.23 -11.21 -20.37
N PRO A 6 -17.55 -11.07 -20.63
CA PRO A 6 -18.50 -10.46 -19.69
C PRO A 6 -18.83 -11.32 -18.46
N ALA A 7 -18.09 -12.42 -18.22
CA ALA A 7 -18.51 -13.49 -17.32
C ALA A 7 -18.12 -13.29 -15.85
N ASP A 8 -17.21 -12.37 -15.53
CA ASP A 8 -16.60 -12.31 -14.18
C ASP A 8 -17.00 -11.08 -13.35
N PHE A 9 -17.49 -9.99 -13.95
CA PHE A 9 -17.89 -8.76 -13.25
C PHE A 9 -18.77 -7.87 -14.13
N ASP A 10 -19.75 -7.20 -13.50
CA ASP A 10 -20.67 -6.27 -14.16
C ASP A 10 -20.00 -4.90 -14.39
N PHE A 11 -20.16 -4.34 -15.58
CA PHE A 11 -19.53 -3.08 -15.97
C PHE A 11 -20.51 -2.19 -16.73
N THR A 12 -20.72 -0.98 -16.21
CA THR A 12 -21.62 0.01 -16.80
C THR A 12 -20.83 1.24 -17.21
N PHE A 13 -20.96 1.66 -18.46
CA PHE A 13 -20.44 2.94 -18.91
C PHE A 13 -21.34 4.06 -18.40
N LEU A 14 -20.74 5.12 -17.86
CA LEU A 14 -21.47 6.31 -17.46
C LEU A 14 -21.80 7.17 -18.69
N GLU A 15 -23.05 7.61 -18.78
CA GLU A 15 -23.46 8.62 -19.75
C GLU A 15 -22.83 9.98 -19.43
N GLU A 16 -22.74 10.85 -20.43
CA GLU A 16 -22.16 12.18 -20.25
C GLU A 16 -22.94 12.99 -19.19
N GLY A 17 -22.21 13.57 -18.23
CA GLY A 17 -22.80 14.32 -17.12
C GLY A 17 -23.14 13.49 -15.87
N PHE A 18 -23.09 12.15 -15.94
CA PHE A 18 -23.26 11.27 -14.78
C PHE A 18 -21.91 10.93 -14.13
N CYS A 19 -21.93 10.75 -12.81
CA CYS A 19 -20.78 10.30 -12.02
C CYS A 19 -21.12 9.05 -11.21
N ALA A 20 -20.09 8.43 -10.63
CA ALA A 20 -20.26 7.22 -9.81
C ALA A 20 -21.22 7.43 -8.62
N ARG A 21 -21.30 8.64 -8.08
CA ARG A 21 -22.26 8.98 -7.02
C ARG A 21 -23.71 8.89 -7.50
N ASP A 22 -23.98 9.34 -8.73
CA ASP A 22 -25.34 9.27 -9.30
C ASP A 22 -25.78 7.81 -9.46
N ILE A 23 -24.86 6.91 -9.81
CA ILE A 23 -25.12 5.47 -9.85
C ILE A 23 -25.41 4.92 -8.45
N VAL A 24 -24.66 5.32 -7.42
CA VAL A 24 -24.97 4.92 -6.03
C VAL A 24 -26.39 5.33 -5.66
N GLU A 25 -26.76 6.59 -5.93
CA GLU A 25 -28.09 7.12 -5.62
C GLU A 25 -29.19 6.41 -6.43
N GLN A 26 -28.94 6.11 -7.70
CA GLN A 26 -29.85 5.33 -8.54
C GLN A 26 -30.05 3.91 -8.00
N THR A 27 -28.97 3.18 -7.69
CA THR A 27 -29.07 1.82 -7.14
C THR A 27 -29.79 1.81 -5.79
N ILE A 28 -29.56 2.82 -4.93
CA ILE A 28 -30.33 2.97 -3.68
C ILE A 28 -31.82 3.14 -3.97
N ASN A 29 -32.18 3.97 -4.96
CA ASN A 29 -33.57 4.20 -5.31
C ASN A 29 -34.24 2.95 -5.91
N GLU A 30 -33.53 2.19 -6.74
CA GLU A 30 -34.01 0.92 -7.29
C GLU A 30 -34.24 -0.13 -6.17
N LEU A 31 -33.27 -0.28 -5.27
CA LEU A 31 -33.38 -1.19 -4.12
C LEU A 31 -34.41 -0.71 -3.07
N SER A 32 -34.78 0.57 -3.06
CA SER A 32 -35.77 1.09 -2.12
C SER A 32 -37.16 0.47 -2.31
N MET A 33 -37.44 -0.04 -3.51
CA MET A 33 -38.67 -0.73 -3.90
C MET A 33 -38.66 -2.24 -3.58
N SER A 34 -37.53 -2.77 -3.11
CA SER A 34 -37.35 -4.17 -2.70
C SER A 34 -37.09 -4.28 -1.20
N ASP A 35 -37.37 -5.43 -0.60
CA ASP A 35 -36.94 -5.74 0.78
C ASP A 35 -35.48 -6.23 0.83
N ASP A 36 -34.94 -6.71 -0.29
CA ASP A 36 -33.55 -7.14 -0.43
C ASP A 36 -32.62 -5.93 -0.56
N LYS A 37 -32.17 -5.39 0.58
CA LYS A 37 -31.33 -4.18 0.68
C LYS A 37 -29.91 -4.51 1.12
N ASP A 38 -29.32 -5.49 0.46
CA ASP A 38 -27.94 -5.90 0.73
C ASP A 38 -26.95 -4.75 0.52
N ALA A 39 -25.85 -4.80 1.27
CA ALA A 39 -24.76 -3.84 1.09
C ALA A 39 -24.09 -4.04 -0.27
N PHE A 40 -23.71 -2.94 -0.92
CA PHE A 40 -23.09 -2.99 -2.23
C PHE A 40 -22.00 -1.93 -2.39
N TYR A 41 -21.11 -2.16 -3.36
CA TYR A 41 -20.09 -1.21 -3.78
C TYR A 41 -20.42 -0.66 -5.17
N VAL A 42 -20.10 0.62 -5.37
CA VAL A 42 -19.87 1.18 -6.71
C VAL A 42 -18.38 1.48 -6.83
N ALA A 43 -17.76 0.95 -7.89
CA ALA A 43 -16.33 1.09 -8.17
C ALA A 43 -16.10 1.91 -9.46
N ASP A 44 -15.59 3.13 -9.32
CA ASP A 44 -15.22 4.01 -10.43
C ASP A 44 -13.83 3.65 -10.97
N LEU A 45 -13.75 2.79 -11.99
CA LEU A 45 -12.48 2.50 -12.67
C LEU A 45 -11.91 3.72 -13.40
N GLY A 46 -12.73 4.72 -13.71
CA GLY A 46 -12.27 6.02 -14.22
C GLY A 46 -11.42 6.78 -13.20
N ASP A 47 -11.67 6.63 -11.89
CA ASP A 47 -10.78 7.16 -10.85
C ASP A 47 -9.41 6.49 -10.88
N VAL A 48 -9.35 5.17 -11.06
CA VAL A 48 -8.08 4.43 -11.20
C VAL A 48 -7.28 4.96 -12.40
N VAL A 49 -7.94 5.23 -13.53
CA VAL A 49 -7.30 5.85 -14.71
C VAL A 49 -6.80 7.26 -14.40
N LYS A 50 -7.61 8.10 -13.73
CA LYS A 50 -7.20 9.46 -13.31
C LYS A 50 -5.95 9.41 -12.42
N LYS A 51 -5.88 8.47 -11.47
CA LYS A 51 -4.71 8.25 -10.62
C LYS A 51 -3.47 7.85 -11.41
N HIS A 52 -3.61 7.00 -12.42
CA HIS A 52 -2.49 6.63 -13.28
C HIS A 52 -1.91 7.84 -14.03
N LEU A 53 -2.79 8.69 -14.59
CA LEU A 53 -2.36 9.91 -15.27
C LEU A 53 -1.73 10.93 -14.30
N ARG A 54 -2.28 11.06 -13.09
CA ARG A 54 -1.73 11.90 -12.02
C ARG A 54 -0.33 11.43 -11.61
N TRP A 55 -0.13 10.11 -11.47
CA TRP A 55 1.16 9.50 -11.17
C TRP A 55 2.21 9.85 -12.24
N ALA A 56 1.89 9.60 -13.51
CA ALA A 56 2.82 9.84 -14.62
C ALA A 56 3.26 11.31 -14.72
N ARG A 57 2.40 12.27 -14.34
CA ARG A 57 2.75 13.69 -14.28
C ARG A 57 3.61 14.04 -13.06
N ALA A 58 3.27 13.51 -11.89
CA ALA A 58 3.92 13.89 -10.64
C ALA A 58 5.28 13.21 -10.43
N MET A 59 5.47 11.99 -10.93
CA MET A 59 6.72 11.22 -10.83
C MET A 59 7.09 10.58 -12.18
N PRO A 60 7.47 11.38 -13.19
CA PRO A 60 7.69 10.90 -14.56
C PRO A 60 8.85 9.89 -14.70
N ARG A 61 9.76 9.85 -13.72
CA ARG A 61 10.89 8.92 -13.67
C ARG A 61 10.57 7.59 -13.00
N VAL A 62 9.40 7.45 -12.36
CA VAL A 62 9.07 6.33 -11.48
C VAL A 62 7.97 5.47 -12.09
N THR A 63 8.29 4.22 -12.40
CA THR A 63 7.30 3.28 -12.95
C THR A 63 6.47 2.66 -11.82
N PRO A 64 5.13 2.77 -11.84
CA PRO A 64 4.30 2.19 -10.80
C PRO A 64 4.13 0.68 -10.97
N PHE A 65 4.40 -0.09 -9.91
CA PHE A 65 4.06 -1.50 -9.77
C PHE A 65 2.91 -1.62 -8.76
N TYR A 66 1.69 -1.89 -9.23
CA TYR A 66 0.52 -1.94 -8.35
C TYR A 66 0.63 -3.07 -7.32
N ALA A 67 0.51 -2.73 -6.04
CA ALA A 67 0.52 -3.71 -4.96
C ALA A 67 -0.82 -4.46 -4.90
N VAL A 68 -0.87 -5.65 -5.52
CA VAL A 68 -2.10 -6.43 -5.77
C VAL A 68 -2.87 -6.71 -4.47
N LYS A 69 -2.16 -7.04 -3.39
CA LYS A 69 -2.69 -7.24 -2.03
C LYS A 69 -3.60 -6.11 -1.51
N CYS A 70 -3.56 -4.91 -2.09
CA CYS A 70 -4.39 -3.80 -1.66
C CYS A 70 -5.86 -3.96 -2.09
N ASN A 71 -6.09 -4.44 -3.30
CA ASN A 71 -7.40 -4.81 -3.84
C ASN A 71 -7.16 -5.69 -5.07
N ASP A 72 -7.40 -7.00 -4.92
CA ASP A 72 -7.15 -8.03 -5.93
C ASP A 72 -8.35 -8.24 -6.87
N SER A 73 -9.32 -7.31 -6.87
CA SER A 73 -10.43 -7.33 -7.82
C SER A 73 -9.90 -7.38 -9.25
N ARG A 74 -10.31 -8.41 -10.00
CA ARG A 74 -9.85 -8.67 -11.38
C ARG A 74 -10.04 -7.45 -12.30
N ALA A 75 -11.12 -6.70 -12.14
CA ALA A 75 -11.39 -5.47 -12.88
C ALA A 75 -10.31 -4.38 -12.67
N VAL A 76 -9.83 -4.19 -11.44
CA VAL A 76 -8.75 -3.24 -11.12
C VAL A 76 -7.43 -3.69 -11.74
N VAL A 77 -7.07 -4.95 -11.52
CA VAL A 77 -5.81 -5.52 -12.04
C VAL A 77 -5.80 -5.47 -13.57
N MET A 78 -6.91 -5.81 -14.23
CA MET A 78 -7.06 -5.73 -15.68
C MET A 78 -6.97 -4.28 -16.20
N THR A 79 -7.59 -3.33 -15.51
CA THR A 79 -7.51 -1.90 -15.87
C THR A 79 -6.05 -1.41 -15.81
N LEU A 80 -5.34 -1.69 -14.72
CA LEU A 80 -3.94 -1.29 -14.55
C LEU A 80 -3.00 -2.04 -15.51
N ALA A 81 -3.30 -3.29 -15.84
CA ALA A 81 -2.57 -4.07 -16.83
C ALA A 81 -2.65 -3.41 -18.21
N THR A 82 -3.86 -2.99 -18.59
CA THR A 82 -4.16 -2.27 -19.85
C THR A 82 -3.47 -0.92 -19.91
N LEU A 83 -3.36 -0.20 -18.78
CA LEU A 83 -2.64 1.07 -18.67
C LEU A 83 -1.11 0.93 -18.70
N GLY A 84 -0.57 -0.29 -18.61
CA GLY A 84 0.87 -0.53 -18.68
C GLY A 84 1.61 -0.56 -17.34
N ALA A 85 0.91 -0.54 -16.19
CA ALA A 85 1.54 -0.59 -14.87
C ALA A 85 2.22 -1.95 -14.59
N GLY A 86 3.30 -1.96 -13.79
CA GLY A 86 3.82 -3.21 -13.23
C GLY A 86 2.92 -3.74 -12.10
N PHE A 87 3.29 -4.86 -11.50
CA PHE A 87 2.59 -5.47 -10.36
C PHE A 87 3.56 -5.97 -9.30
N ASP A 88 3.37 -5.48 -8.07
CA ASP A 88 3.94 -6.03 -6.85
C ASP A 88 3.01 -7.17 -6.38
N CYS A 89 3.52 -8.39 -6.47
CA CYS A 89 2.85 -9.60 -5.99
C CYS A 89 3.54 -10.12 -4.72
N ALA A 90 2.76 -10.55 -3.74
CA ALA A 90 3.24 -11.09 -2.47
C ALA A 90 3.06 -12.63 -2.32
N SER A 91 2.41 -13.27 -3.30
CA SER A 91 2.05 -14.69 -3.23
C SER A 91 1.94 -15.34 -4.61
N LYS A 92 1.99 -16.68 -4.64
CA LYS A 92 1.70 -17.49 -5.84
C LYS A 92 0.36 -17.13 -6.48
N THR A 93 -0.69 -16.92 -5.68
CA THR A 93 -2.04 -16.63 -6.18
C THR A 93 -2.13 -15.27 -6.85
N GLU A 94 -1.40 -14.26 -6.36
CA GLU A 94 -1.30 -12.96 -7.01
C GLU A 94 -0.53 -13.04 -8.34
N ILE A 95 0.60 -13.78 -8.37
CA ILE A 95 1.33 -14.04 -9.62
C ILE A 95 0.41 -14.73 -10.65
N GLN A 96 -0.36 -15.72 -10.22
CA GLN A 96 -1.35 -16.41 -11.06
C GLN A 96 -2.41 -15.46 -11.61
N LEU A 97 -2.98 -14.59 -10.76
CA LEU A 97 -3.97 -13.61 -11.17
C LEU A 97 -3.40 -12.67 -12.25
N VAL A 98 -2.24 -12.08 -12.00
CA VAL A 98 -1.59 -11.13 -12.93
C VAL A 98 -1.22 -11.81 -14.24
N GLN A 99 -0.61 -13.01 -14.21
CA GLN A 99 -0.29 -13.75 -15.42
C GLN A 99 -1.52 -14.23 -16.20
N SER A 100 -2.63 -14.56 -15.51
CA SER A 100 -3.89 -14.95 -16.16
C SER A 100 -4.52 -13.83 -16.99
N LEU A 101 -4.09 -12.59 -16.77
CA LEU A 101 -4.49 -11.40 -17.53
C LEU A 101 -3.52 -11.09 -18.69
N GLY A 102 -2.57 -11.98 -18.96
CA GLY A 102 -1.60 -11.83 -20.05
C GLY A 102 -0.45 -10.86 -19.78
N VAL A 103 -0.23 -10.49 -18.50
CA VAL A 103 0.88 -9.61 -18.12
C VAL A 103 2.21 -10.36 -18.20
N ASP A 104 3.18 -9.76 -18.89
CA ASP A 104 4.52 -10.32 -19.03
C ASP A 104 5.24 -10.42 -17.66
N PRO A 105 5.95 -11.52 -17.35
CA PRO A 105 6.65 -11.68 -16.08
C PRO A 105 7.67 -10.57 -15.76
N SER A 106 8.20 -9.85 -16.76
CA SER A 106 9.08 -8.70 -16.56
C SER A 106 8.40 -7.49 -15.89
N ARG A 107 7.06 -7.42 -15.94
CA ARG A 107 6.25 -6.44 -15.24
C ARG A 107 5.82 -6.89 -13.85
N ILE A 108 6.39 -7.97 -13.32
CA ILE A 108 6.10 -8.49 -11.97
C ILE A 108 7.36 -8.38 -11.10
N ILE A 109 7.21 -7.77 -9.93
CA ILE A 109 8.15 -7.91 -8.81
C ILE A 109 7.50 -8.77 -7.72
N TYR A 110 8.18 -9.83 -7.31
CA TYR A 110 7.74 -10.65 -6.18
C TYR A 110 8.28 -10.05 -4.88
N ALA A 111 7.62 -8.99 -4.40
CA ALA A 111 8.12 -8.15 -3.31
C ALA A 111 7.73 -8.63 -1.89
N ASN A 112 7.67 -9.94 -1.69
CA ASN A 112 7.63 -10.53 -0.36
C ASN A 112 9.06 -10.92 0.08
N PRO A 113 9.63 -10.32 1.14
CA PRO A 113 11.00 -10.63 1.57
C PRO A 113 11.17 -12.05 2.12
N CYS A 114 10.10 -12.70 2.58
CA CYS A 114 10.13 -13.98 3.29
C CYS A 114 9.19 -15.01 2.62
N LYS A 115 9.66 -15.67 1.56
CA LYS A 115 8.81 -16.48 0.67
C LYS A 115 8.85 -17.97 1.03
N GLN A 116 7.74 -18.68 0.89
CA GLN A 116 7.78 -20.15 1.00
C GLN A 116 8.60 -20.74 -0.16
N VAL A 117 9.44 -21.74 0.09
CA VAL A 117 10.31 -22.37 -0.94
C VAL A 117 9.53 -22.86 -2.16
N SER A 118 8.35 -23.46 -1.95
CA SER A 118 7.47 -23.90 -3.04
C SER A 118 7.00 -22.74 -3.93
N GLN A 119 6.80 -21.55 -3.36
CA GLN A 119 6.41 -20.36 -4.11
C GLN A 119 7.59 -19.69 -4.83
N ILE A 120 8.81 -19.78 -4.29
CA ILE A 120 10.04 -19.38 -5.02
C ILE A 120 10.20 -20.25 -6.27
N LYS A 121 10.04 -21.57 -6.15
CA LYS A 121 10.06 -22.49 -7.29
C LYS A 121 8.97 -22.20 -8.31
N TYR A 122 7.78 -21.83 -7.85
CA TYR A 122 6.69 -21.39 -8.72
C TYR A 122 7.08 -20.15 -9.53
N ALA A 123 7.61 -19.10 -8.87
CA ALA A 123 8.08 -17.90 -9.55
C ALA A 123 9.17 -18.21 -10.60
N SER A 124 10.13 -19.08 -10.24
CA SER A 124 11.18 -19.53 -11.16
C SER A 124 10.64 -20.23 -12.41
N THR A 125 9.74 -21.20 -12.23
CA THR A 125 9.13 -21.96 -13.34
C THR A 125 8.21 -21.12 -14.23
N HIS A 126 7.72 -19.98 -13.73
CA HIS A 126 6.83 -19.07 -14.45
C HIS A 126 7.53 -17.77 -14.90
N GLY A 127 8.86 -17.74 -14.86
CA GLY A 127 9.67 -16.64 -15.41
C GLY A 127 9.68 -15.34 -14.60
N VAL A 128 9.15 -15.32 -13.36
CA VAL A 128 9.16 -14.14 -12.49
C VAL A 128 10.52 -14.04 -11.81
N ARG A 129 11.40 -13.20 -12.36
CA ARG A 129 12.82 -13.12 -11.94
C ARG A 129 13.08 -12.16 -10.79
N MET A 130 12.37 -11.03 -10.73
CA MET A 130 12.61 -9.99 -9.73
C MET A 130 11.95 -10.33 -8.40
N MET A 131 12.72 -10.38 -7.31
CA MET A 131 12.18 -10.66 -5.98
C MET A 131 12.97 -9.97 -4.87
N THR A 132 12.27 -9.63 -3.79
CA THR A 132 12.90 -8.95 -2.64
C THR A 132 13.45 -9.94 -1.63
N PHE A 133 14.40 -9.50 -0.81
CA PHE A 133 14.91 -10.22 0.35
C PHE A 133 15.48 -9.24 1.39
N ASP A 134 15.60 -9.67 2.64
CA ASP A 134 16.22 -8.88 3.72
C ASP A 134 16.98 -9.74 4.76
N SER A 135 17.21 -11.03 4.44
CA SER A 135 17.87 -11.97 5.36
C SER A 135 18.74 -12.99 4.64
N GLU A 136 19.75 -13.51 5.35
CA GLU A 136 20.66 -14.54 4.83
C GLU A 136 19.92 -15.86 4.53
N VAL A 137 18.93 -16.22 5.36
CA VAL A 137 18.12 -17.43 5.15
C VAL A 137 17.37 -17.35 3.82
N GLU A 138 16.91 -16.16 3.42
CA GLU A 138 16.28 -15.98 2.13
C GLU A 138 17.26 -16.19 0.97
N LEU A 139 18.50 -15.68 1.08
CA LEU A 139 19.56 -15.93 0.10
C LEU A 139 19.82 -17.42 -0.09
N MET A 140 19.92 -18.18 1.02
CA MET A 140 20.11 -19.63 0.97
C MET A 140 18.96 -20.36 0.27
N LYS A 141 17.72 -19.87 0.41
CA LYS A 141 16.56 -20.43 -0.27
C LYS A 141 16.58 -20.15 -1.77
N VAL A 142 16.91 -18.91 -2.15
CA VAL A 142 16.99 -18.50 -3.56
C VAL A 142 18.10 -19.25 -4.28
N ALA A 143 19.30 -19.33 -3.69
CA ALA A 143 20.45 -20.06 -4.26
C ALA A 143 20.15 -21.54 -4.56
N ARG A 144 19.17 -22.14 -3.88
CA ARG A 144 18.76 -23.54 -4.09
C ARG A 144 17.61 -23.72 -5.07
N CYS A 145 16.85 -22.67 -5.37
CA CYS A 145 15.52 -22.80 -5.96
C CYS A 145 15.25 -21.90 -7.16
N HIS A 146 16.12 -20.91 -7.44
CA HIS A 146 15.89 -19.96 -8.52
C HIS A 146 17.20 -19.39 -9.08
N ASP A 147 17.82 -20.12 -10.02
CA ASP A 147 19.14 -19.79 -10.57
C ASP A 147 19.21 -18.45 -11.30
N ASN A 148 18.08 -17.97 -11.85
CA ASN A 148 17.99 -16.73 -12.63
C ASN A 148 17.37 -15.56 -11.85
N ALA A 149 17.35 -15.61 -10.51
CA ALA A 149 16.71 -14.58 -9.70
C ALA A 149 17.52 -13.28 -9.80
N LYS A 150 16.80 -12.16 -9.91
CA LYS A 150 17.35 -10.82 -9.80
C LYS A 150 16.86 -10.23 -8.49
N LEU A 151 17.75 -10.18 -7.51
CA LEU A 151 17.40 -9.87 -6.13
C LEU A 151 17.43 -8.37 -5.87
N VAL A 152 16.44 -7.91 -5.11
CA VAL A 152 16.32 -6.53 -4.66
C VAL A 152 16.39 -6.53 -3.14
N LEU A 153 17.45 -5.92 -2.58
CA LEU A 153 17.65 -5.89 -1.12
C LEU A 153 16.70 -4.87 -0.49
N ARG A 154 15.80 -5.32 0.39
CA ARG A 154 14.91 -4.44 1.13
C ARG A 154 15.60 -3.88 2.36
N ILE A 155 15.70 -2.57 2.48
CA ILE A 155 16.29 -1.88 3.64
C ILE A 155 15.21 -1.39 4.61
N ALA A 156 15.59 -1.25 5.88
CA ALA A 156 14.76 -0.66 6.92
C ALA A 156 14.61 0.86 6.71
N THR A 157 13.47 1.40 7.11
CA THR A 157 13.20 2.85 7.12
C THR A 157 12.73 3.28 8.51
N ASP A 158 12.89 4.56 8.85
CA ASP A 158 12.20 5.13 10.02
C ASP A 158 10.70 5.28 9.73
N ASP A 159 9.91 4.28 10.13
CA ASP A 159 8.45 4.26 9.97
C ASP A 159 7.72 4.71 11.25
N SER A 160 8.42 5.35 12.20
CA SER A 160 7.85 5.75 13.49
C SER A 160 6.60 6.64 13.36
N LYS A 161 6.51 7.41 12.27
CA LYS A 161 5.41 8.33 11.94
C LYS A 161 4.39 7.79 10.93
N ALA A 162 4.48 6.50 10.55
CA ALA A 162 3.50 5.85 9.70
C ALA A 162 2.35 5.23 10.51
N VAL A 163 1.15 5.22 9.93
CA VAL A 163 -0.03 4.57 10.56
C VAL A 163 0.17 3.05 10.66
N CYS A 164 0.74 2.44 9.61
CA CYS A 164 1.09 1.02 9.61
C CYS A 164 2.61 0.86 9.46
N ARG A 165 3.24 0.39 10.54
CA ARG A 165 4.69 0.12 10.64
C ARG A 165 5.03 -1.25 10.06
N LEU A 166 6.03 -1.29 9.18
CA LEU A 166 6.51 -2.48 8.49
C LEU A 166 7.99 -2.77 8.79
N SER A 167 8.78 -1.76 9.19
CA SER A 167 10.23 -1.87 9.45
C SER A 167 10.56 -2.78 10.63
N VAL A 168 9.64 -2.93 11.59
CA VAL A 168 9.80 -3.87 12.72
C VAL A 168 9.81 -5.32 12.24
N LYS A 169 9.16 -5.61 11.11
CA LYS A 169 9.02 -6.96 10.56
C LYS A 169 9.96 -7.21 9.38
N PHE A 170 10.24 -6.19 8.57
CA PHE A 170 10.97 -6.31 7.31
C PHE A 170 11.98 -5.18 7.14
N GLY A 171 13.08 -5.47 6.43
CA GLY A 171 14.10 -4.50 6.07
C GLY A 171 15.40 -4.68 6.84
N ALA A 172 16.50 -4.76 6.10
CA ALA A 172 17.84 -4.82 6.66
C ALA A 172 18.33 -3.42 7.08
N THR A 173 18.98 -3.34 8.24
CA THR A 173 19.75 -2.14 8.61
C THR A 173 20.93 -1.97 7.66
N LEU A 174 21.48 -0.76 7.50
CA LEU A 174 22.67 -0.53 6.66
C LEU A 174 23.85 -1.47 7.00
N LYS A 175 24.05 -1.74 8.29
CA LYS A 175 25.07 -2.70 8.75
C LYS A 175 24.78 -4.13 8.28
N ALA A 176 23.53 -4.58 8.40
CA ALA A 176 23.12 -5.90 7.91
C ALA A 176 23.18 -5.99 6.39
N SER A 177 22.83 -4.91 5.68
CA SER A 177 22.88 -4.83 4.21
C SER A 177 24.26 -5.15 3.67
N ARG A 178 25.33 -4.63 4.28
CA ARG A 178 26.71 -4.97 3.89
C ARG A 178 26.97 -6.47 3.96
N LEU A 179 26.64 -7.10 5.09
CA LEU A 179 26.85 -8.53 5.32
C LEU A 179 26.02 -9.38 4.33
N LEU A 180 24.81 -8.95 4.01
CA LEU A 180 23.94 -9.62 3.03
C LEU A 180 24.51 -9.54 1.61
N LEU A 181 25.07 -8.40 1.22
CA LEU A 181 25.71 -8.25 -0.10
C LEU A 181 26.95 -9.12 -0.24
N GLU A 182 27.79 -9.19 0.81
CA GLU A 182 28.95 -10.09 0.86
C GLU A 182 28.50 -11.55 0.75
N ARG A 183 27.50 -11.95 1.54
CA ARG A 183 26.96 -13.31 1.51
C ARG A 183 26.32 -13.68 0.17
N ALA A 184 25.61 -12.76 -0.47
CA ALA A 184 25.07 -12.97 -1.80
C ALA A 184 26.18 -13.21 -2.84
N LYS A 185 27.35 -12.57 -2.66
CA LYS A 185 28.49 -12.70 -3.57
C LYS A 185 29.11 -14.09 -3.46
N GLU A 186 29.28 -14.56 -2.23
CA GLU A 186 29.74 -15.93 -1.94
C GLU A 186 28.82 -17.00 -2.53
N LEU A 187 27.51 -16.74 -2.56
CA LEU A 187 26.51 -17.64 -3.11
C LEU A 187 26.33 -17.51 -4.64
N GLY A 188 27.04 -16.57 -5.29
CA GLY A 188 26.91 -16.32 -6.73
C GLY A 188 25.56 -15.74 -7.15
N LEU A 189 24.85 -15.06 -6.24
CA LEU A 189 23.55 -14.45 -6.50
C LEU A 189 23.69 -13.05 -7.09
N ASP A 190 22.75 -12.65 -7.95
CA ASP A 190 22.75 -11.35 -8.59
C ASP A 190 21.84 -10.36 -7.85
N ILE A 191 22.44 -9.39 -7.16
CA ILE A 191 21.74 -8.29 -6.51
C ILE A 191 21.70 -7.10 -7.46
N ILE A 192 20.50 -6.76 -7.94
CA ILE A 192 20.31 -5.73 -8.97
C ILE A 192 19.86 -4.38 -8.41
N GLY A 193 19.55 -4.30 -7.12
CA GLY A 193 18.91 -3.09 -6.59
C GLY A 193 18.58 -3.12 -5.12
N VAL A 194 17.95 -2.02 -4.70
CA VAL A 194 17.49 -1.78 -3.32
C VAL A 194 16.02 -1.39 -3.35
N SER A 195 15.25 -1.90 -2.39
CA SER A 195 13.90 -1.45 -2.12
C SER A 195 13.74 -0.95 -0.69
N PHE A 196 12.73 -0.12 -0.45
CA PHE A 196 12.31 0.26 0.89
C PHE A 196 10.81 0.53 0.91
N HIS A 197 10.23 0.65 2.11
CA HIS A 197 8.82 1.01 2.23
C HIS A 197 8.59 1.83 3.50
N VAL A 198 8.39 3.14 3.37
CA VAL A 198 8.29 4.10 4.50
C VAL A 198 7.06 3.90 5.40
N GLY A 199 6.13 3.05 4.99
CA GLY A 199 4.95 2.67 5.75
C GLY A 199 3.69 3.27 5.16
N SER A 200 2.56 2.62 5.44
CA SER A 200 1.28 3.05 4.92
C SER A 200 0.74 4.22 5.75
N GLY A 201 0.43 5.34 5.11
CA GLY A 201 -0.03 6.56 5.78
C GLY A 201 1.10 7.29 6.49
N CYS A 202 2.29 7.34 5.87
CA CYS A 202 3.39 8.16 6.36
C CYS A 202 2.95 9.63 6.43
N THR A 203 3.23 10.28 7.56
CA THR A 203 2.82 11.68 7.82
C THR A 203 3.98 12.67 7.67
N ASP A 204 5.19 12.17 7.39
CA ASP A 204 6.41 12.95 7.22
C ASP A 204 7.07 12.59 5.88
N PRO A 205 7.02 13.48 4.87
CA PRO A 205 7.58 13.18 3.55
C PRO A 205 9.11 13.05 3.57
N GLU A 206 9.81 13.62 4.54
CA GLU A 206 11.28 13.54 4.64
C GLU A 206 11.78 12.11 4.88
N THR A 207 10.93 11.21 5.39
CA THR A 207 11.25 9.78 5.51
C THR A 207 11.59 9.16 4.16
N TYR A 208 10.96 9.61 3.05
CA TYR A 208 11.34 9.14 1.71
C TYR A 208 12.74 9.65 1.31
N SER A 209 13.05 10.92 1.58
CA SER A 209 14.35 11.51 1.27
C SER A 209 15.48 10.76 2.00
N GLN A 210 15.29 10.47 3.29
CA GLN A 210 16.23 9.68 4.07
C GLN A 210 16.38 8.25 3.51
N ALA A 211 15.28 7.58 3.20
CA ALA A 211 15.32 6.22 2.65
C ALA A 211 16.02 6.16 1.27
N ILE A 212 15.84 7.17 0.43
CA ILE A 212 16.56 7.31 -0.85
C ILE A 212 18.07 7.50 -0.59
N SER A 213 18.44 8.33 0.39
CA SER A 213 19.84 8.51 0.79
C SER A 213 20.47 7.21 1.32
N ASP A 214 19.73 6.45 2.13
CA ASP A 214 20.19 5.16 2.67
C ASP A 214 20.32 4.11 1.55
N ALA A 215 19.39 4.10 0.59
CA ALA A 215 19.48 3.24 -0.59
C ALA A 215 20.75 3.56 -1.41
N ARG A 216 21.09 4.84 -1.59
CA ARG A 216 22.35 5.24 -2.27
C ARG A 216 23.57 4.66 -1.57
N CYS A 217 23.61 4.73 -0.23
CA CYS A 217 24.69 4.14 0.55
C CYS A 217 24.83 2.63 0.30
N VAL A 218 23.71 1.89 0.21
CA VAL A 218 23.73 0.45 -0.10
C VAL A 218 24.13 0.16 -1.55
N PHE A 219 23.74 1.01 -2.51
CA PHE A 219 24.25 0.91 -3.89
C PHE A 219 25.77 1.07 -3.94
N ASP A 220 26.34 2.01 -3.15
CA ASP A 220 27.78 2.22 -3.08
C ASP A 220 28.50 1.00 -2.48
N MET A 221 27.96 0.44 -1.38
CA MET A 221 28.45 -0.84 -0.83
C MET A 221 28.39 -1.97 -1.85
N GLY A 222 27.33 -2.01 -2.68
CA GLY A 222 27.18 -2.97 -3.76
C GLY A 222 28.26 -2.82 -4.82
N ALA A 223 28.56 -1.59 -5.24
CA ALA A 223 29.60 -1.29 -6.22
C ALA A 223 30.99 -1.73 -5.74
N GLU A 224 31.32 -1.51 -4.47
CA GLU A 224 32.58 -1.98 -3.86
C GLU A 224 32.74 -3.52 -3.93
N LEU A 225 31.64 -4.26 -3.89
CA LEU A 225 31.59 -5.72 -4.00
C LEU A 225 31.42 -6.20 -5.45
N GLY A 226 31.44 -5.27 -6.41
CA GLY A 226 31.33 -5.54 -7.84
C GLY A 226 29.93 -5.92 -8.30
N TYR A 227 28.88 -5.41 -7.65
CA TYR A 227 27.51 -5.45 -8.19
C TYR A 227 27.27 -4.26 -9.11
N ASN A 228 26.54 -4.48 -10.19
CA ASN A 228 26.02 -3.41 -11.05
C ASN A 228 24.53 -3.20 -10.77
N MET A 229 24.22 -2.50 -9.68
CA MET A 229 22.83 -2.25 -9.30
C MET A 229 22.20 -1.20 -10.23
N THR A 230 21.03 -1.52 -10.76
CA THR A 230 20.30 -0.73 -11.78
C THR A 230 18.85 -0.48 -11.41
N LEU A 231 18.37 -0.97 -10.26
CA LEU A 231 16.98 -0.84 -9.84
C LEU A 231 16.84 -0.22 -8.45
N LEU A 232 16.15 0.91 -8.36
CA LEU A 232 15.68 1.47 -7.10
C LEU A 232 14.17 1.31 -7.01
N ASP A 233 13.70 0.77 -5.90
CA ASP A 233 12.28 0.65 -5.60
C ASP A 233 11.93 1.47 -4.34
N ILE A 234 11.13 2.52 -4.52
CA ILE A 234 10.77 3.44 -3.43
C ILE A 234 9.53 2.98 -2.64
N GLY A 235 9.00 1.80 -2.95
CA GLY A 235 7.88 1.18 -2.24
C GLY A 235 6.57 1.95 -2.35
N GLY A 236 5.71 1.78 -1.34
CA GLY A 236 4.40 2.40 -1.27
C GLY A 236 4.28 3.40 -0.13
N GLY A 237 3.04 3.68 0.26
CA GLY A 237 2.72 4.57 1.39
C GLY A 237 1.88 5.78 1.02
N PHE A 238 1.85 6.13 -0.27
CA PHE A 238 1.13 7.26 -0.84
C PHE A 238 -0.37 7.29 -0.44
N PRO A 239 -0.93 8.49 -0.21
CA PRO A 239 -2.35 8.67 0.10
C PRO A 239 -3.20 8.34 -1.13
N GLY A 240 -4.39 7.77 -0.93
CA GLY A 240 -5.31 7.41 -2.02
C GLY A 240 -6.58 8.26 -2.10
N SER A 241 -6.75 9.21 -1.19
CA SER A 241 -7.82 10.21 -1.21
C SER A 241 -7.27 11.59 -0.87
N ASP A 242 -7.98 12.62 -1.31
CA ASP A 242 -7.64 14.00 -0.99
C ASP A 242 -8.08 14.41 0.43
N ASP A 243 -8.61 13.51 1.25
CA ASP A 243 -8.90 13.78 2.67
C ASP A 243 -7.67 13.59 3.57
N ALA A 244 -6.60 12.99 3.05
CA ALA A 244 -5.37 12.80 3.80
C ALA A 244 -4.74 14.15 4.17
N LYS A 245 -4.18 14.24 5.39
CA LYS A 245 -3.49 15.45 5.86
C LYS A 245 -2.28 15.79 4.98
N LEU A 246 -1.48 14.78 4.63
CA LEU A 246 -0.36 14.89 3.70
C LEU A 246 -0.83 14.45 2.31
N LYS A 247 -0.75 15.35 1.33
CA LYS A 247 -1.17 15.09 -0.06
C LYS A 247 -0.09 14.37 -0.85
N PHE A 248 -0.52 13.78 -1.97
CA PHE A 248 0.38 13.07 -2.88
C PHE A 248 1.46 14.00 -3.44
N GLU A 249 1.10 15.18 -3.93
CA GLU A 249 2.04 16.13 -4.55
C GLU A 249 3.11 16.60 -3.57
N GLU A 250 2.74 16.80 -2.29
CA GLU A 250 3.69 17.17 -1.22
C GLU A 250 4.76 16.10 -1.02
N ILE A 251 4.38 14.82 -1.09
CA ILE A 251 5.33 13.70 -1.03
C ILE A 251 6.22 13.69 -2.28
N THR A 252 5.63 13.83 -3.47
CA THR A 252 6.40 13.80 -4.73
C THR A 252 7.37 14.98 -4.87
N ALA A 253 7.04 16.13 -4.27
CA ALA A 253 7.90 17.31 -4.24
C ALA A 253 9.17 17.11 -3.41
N VAL A 254 9.17 16.17 -2.46
CA VAL A 254 10.35 15.75 -1.69
C VAL A 254 11.10 14.62 -2.40
N ILE A 255 10.36 13.65 -2.97
CA ILE A 255 10.96 12.50 -3.67
C ILE A 255 11.74 12.92 -4.91
N ASN A 256 11.17 13.77 -5.77
CA ASN A 256 11.81 14.11 -7.06
C ASN A 256 13.20 14.74 -6.88
N PRO A 257 13.40 15.78 -6.05
CA PRO A 257 14.75 16.33 -5.81
C PRO A 257 15.71 15.33 -5.16
N ALA A 258 15.22 14.46 -4.26
CA ALA A 258 16.05 13.40 -3.67
C ALA A 258 16.50 12.39 -4.74
N LEU A 259 15.62 11.97 -5.64
CA LEU A 259 15.97 11.12 -6.78
C LEU A 259 16.99 11.80 -7.68
N ASP A 260 16.82 13.08 -8.02
CA ASP A 260 17.78 13.81 -8.86
C ASP A 260 19.16 13.93 -8.20
N LYS A 261 19.20 14.11 -6.87
CA LYS A 261 20.44 14.21 -6.11
C LYS A 261 21.19 12.87 -5.98
N TYR A 262 20.49 11.80 -5.64
CA TYR A 262 21.11 10.52 -5.26
C TYR A 262 21.15 9.50 -6.40
N PHE A 263 20.22 9.60 -7.35
CA PHE A 263 20.06 8.69 -8.48
C PHE A 263 19.75 9.51 -9.75
N PRO A 264 20.69 10.33 -10.24
CA PRO A 264 20.45 11.19 -11.40
C PRO A 264 20.10 10.36 -12.64
N ALA A 265 19.35 10.94 -13.59
CA ALA A 265 18.78 10.21 -14.72
C ALA A 265 19.84 9.56 -15.65
N ASP A 266 21.06 10.11 -15.68
CA ASP A 266 22.21 9.61 -16.43
C ASP A 266 22.94 8.45 -15.75
N SER A 267 22.61 8.11 -14.50
CA SER A 267 23.19 6.97 -13.78
C SER A 267 22.77 5.59 -14.35
N GLY A 268 21.75 5.55 -15.22
CA GLY A 268 21.20 4.31 -15.76
C GLY A 268 20.30 3.54 -14.80
N VAL A 269 19.99 4.10 -13.63
CA VAL A 269 19.10 3.47 -12.63
C VAL A 269 17.64 3.63 -13.04
N GLN A 270 16.93 2.51 -13.14
CA GLN A 270 15.48 2.46 -13.23
C GLN A 270 14.88 2.67 -11.84
N VAL A 271 13.91 3.57 -11.73
CA VAL A 271 13.17 3.80 -10.49
C VAL A 271 11.75 3.24 -10.63
N ILE A 272 11.34 2.41 -9.69
CA ILE A 272 9.99 1.87 -9.56
C ILE A 272 9.40 2.22 -8.19
N ALA A 273 8.11 2.00 -8.02
CA ALA A 273 7.42 2.10 -6.73
C ALA A 273 6.31 1.07 -6.63
N GLU A 274 5.79 0.85 -5.42
CA GLU A 274 4.75 -0.14 -5.09
C GLU A 274 3.43 0.49 -4.58
N PRO A 275 2.79 1.42 -5.32
CA PRO A 275 1.54 2.04 -4.89
C PRO A 275 0.38 1.04 -4.88
N GLY A 276 -0.18 0.77 -3.69
CA GLY A 276 -1.47 0.06 -3.54
C GLY A 276 -2.63 1.05 -3.39
N ARG A 277 -2.84 1.53 -2.16
CA ARG A 277 -3.96 2.42 -1.79
C ARG A 277 -4.13 3.64 -2.70
N TYR A 278 -3.03 4.23 -3.16
CA TYR A 278 -3.03 5.39 -4.06
C TYR A 278 -4.02 5.23 -5.21
N TYR A 279 -4.00 4.05 -5.83
CA TYR A 279 -4.80 3.76 -7.01
C TYR A 279 -6.28 3.53 -6.71
N VAL A 280 -6.62 2.97 -5.56
CA VAL A 280 -7.94 2.35 -5.37
C VAL A 280 -8.79 2.93 -4.24
N ALA A 281 -8.24 3.71 -3.31
CA ALA A 281 -9.02 4.12 -2.14
C ALA A 281 -10.26 4.97 -2.46
N SER A 282 -10.14 6.01 -3.29
CA SER A 282 -11.29 6.84 -3.68
C SER A 282 -12.16 6.22 -4.78
N ALA A 283 -11.73 5.12 -5.39
CA ALA A 283 -12.46 4.48 -6.47
C ALA A 283 -13.69 3.71 -5.96
N TYR A 284 -13.75 3.33 -4.68
CA TYR A 284 -14.82 2.49 -4.13
C TYR A 284 -15.69 3.27 -3.13
N THR A 285 -16.99 3.27 -3.36
CA THR A 285 -18.00 3.76 -2.40
C THR A 285 -18.84 2.58 -1.91
N LEU A 286 -18.89 2.39 -0.59
CA LEU A 286 -19.73 1.36 0.05
C LEU A 286 -21.06 1.97 0.51
N ALA A 287 -22.17 1.37 0.10
CA ALA A 287 -23.49 1.64 0.64
C ALA A 287 -23.92 0.53 1.61
N VAL A 288 -24.46 0.89 2.77
CA VAL A 288 -24.94 -0.04 3.80
C VAL A 288 -26.35 0.31 4.26
N ASN A 289 -27.14 -0.71 4.59
CA ASN A 289 -28.51 -0.53 5.07
C ASN A 289 -28.59 -0.55 6.61
N ILE A 290 -29.40 0.34 7.19
CA ILE A 290 -29.73 0.29 8.62
C ILE A 290 -30.75 -0.82 8.85
N ILE A 291 -30.28 -2.00 9.26
CA ILE A 291 -31.13 -3.17 9.49
C ILE A 291 -31.80 -3.20 10.88
N ALA A 292 -31.34 -2.37 11.81
CA ALA A 292 -31.91 -2.28 13.15
C ALA A 292 -31.67 -0.91 13.79
N LYS A 293 -32.60 -0.49 14.66
CA LYS A 293 -32.49 0.73 15.47
C LYS A 293 -33.02 0.43 16.87
N LYS A 294 -32.27 0.83 17.91
CA LYS A 294 -32.69 0.75 19.32
C LYS A 294 -32.86 2.15 19.90
N VAL A 295 -33.90 2.36 20.70
CA VAL A 295 -34.13 3.60 21.46
C VAL A 295 -33.95 3.28 22.94
N VAL A 296 -33.01 3.96 23.60
CA VAL A 296 -32.78 3.80 25.04
C VAL A 296 -33.47 4.97 25.75
N MET A 297 -34.50 4.67 26.53
CA MET A 297 -35.14 5.65 27.42
C MET A 297 -34.30 5.78 28.69
N LYS A 298 -34.02 7.01 29.13
CA LYS A 298 -33.45 7.22 30.47
C LYS A 298 -34.53 6.89 31.49
N GLU A 299 -34.24 6.02 32.44
CA GLU A 299 -35.10 5.84 33.61
C GLU A 299 -35.27 7.19 34.30
N GLN A 300 -36.51 7.68 34.35
CA GLN A 300 -36.87 8.67 35.36
C GLN A 300 -36.80 7.92 36.68
N SER A 301 -35.73 8.14 37.45
CA SER A 301 -35.74 7.80 38.86
C SER A 301 -36.97 8.47 39.47
N ALA A 302 -37.97 7.66 39.83
CA ALA A 302 -39.13 8.12 40.56
C ALA A 302 -38.64 8.65 41.91
N SER A 303 -38.44 9.97 41.98
CA SER A 303 -38.41 10.67 43.25
C SER A 303 -39.85 10.72 43.74
N ASP A 304 -40.19 9.88 44.71
CA ASP A 304 -41.27 10.20 45.64
C ASP A 304 -40.91 9.75 47.05
N GLY A 305 -40.73 10.76 47.91
CA GLY A 305 -40.84 10.63 49.37
C GLY A 305 -39.55 10.75 50.18
N LYS A 306 -39.20 12.00 50.55
CA LYS A 306 -38.59 12.49 51.82
C LYS A 306 -37.82 11.44 52.66
N GLN A 307 -36.57 11.65 53.07
CA GLN A 307 -36.10 12.72 53.97
C GLN A 307 -34.58 12.53 54.19
N GLU A 308 -33.91 13.56 54.73
CA GLU A 308 -32.52 13.59 55.24
C GLU A 308 -31.42 13.64 54.16
N GLU A 309 -30.28 14.31 54.31
CA GLU A 309 -29.78 15.45 55.07
C GLU A 309 -28.33 15.59 54.54
N ARG A 310 -27.79 16.81 54.43
CA ARG A 310 -26.33 17.10 54.31
C ARG A 310 -25.66 16.68 52.97
N ASN A 311 -24.68 17.37 52.42
CA ASN A 311 -23.93 18.54 52.85
C ASN A 311 -23.36 19.24 51.61
N TRP A 312 -23.38 20.55 51.68
CA TRP A 312 -22.65 21.45 50.79
C TRP A 312 -21.14 21.21 50.94
N CYS A 313 -20.46 20.81 49.87
CA CYS A 313 -19.02 21.03 49.70
C CYS A 313 -18.74 21.39 48.24
N THR A 314 -18.61 22.69 48.04
CA THR A 314 -18.00 23.37 46.90
C THR A 314 -16.62 22.84 46.55
N ALA A 315 -16.32 22.73 45.25
CA ALA A 315 -14.98 22.90 44.72
C ALA A 315 -14.99 24.08 43.72
N PRO A 316 -14.11 25.09 43.90
CA PRO A 316 -14.03 26.24 43.02
C PRO A 316 -13.05 25.98 41.86
N HIS A 317 -13.11 26.90 40.89
CA HIS A 317 -12.21 27.14 39.75
C HIS A 317 -12.67 26.57 38.41
N GLY A 318 -13.16 27.50 37.58
CA GLY A 318 -13.40 27.28 36.17
C GLY A 318 -12.15 27.46 35.31
N LEU A 319 -12.27 27.03 34.05
CA LEU A 319 -11.84 27.67 32.80
C LEU A 319 -12.38 26.79 31.63
N PRO A 320 -12.49 27.34 30.39
CA PRO A 320 -13.53 26.98 29.44
C PRO A 320 -13.15 25.87 28.45
N LEU A 321 -14.19 25.37 27.77
CA LEU A 321 -14.16 24.52 26.58
C LEU A 321 -13.13 24.99 25.54
N SER A 322 -12.09 24.19 25.33
CA SER A 322 -11.57 23.85 23.99
C SER A 322 -10.47 22.77 24.07
N SER A 323 -10.44 21.93 23.05
CA SER A 323 -9.39 20.95 22.69
C SER A 323 -9.43 19.54 23.32
N LEU A 324 -9.03 18.57 22.48
CA LEU A 324 -8.81 17.13 22.68
C LEU A 324 -10.07 16.25 22.46
N ALA A 325 -10.29 15.67 21.28
CA ALA A 325 -9.52 14.61 20.58
C ALA A 325 -9.54 13.25 21.30
N ASN A 326 -10.22 12.30 20.66
CA ASN A 326 -9.94 10.85 20.61
C ASN A 326 -10.24 9.98 21.86
N PRO A 327 -11.21 9.04 21.80
CA PRO A 327 -11.25 7.89 22.70
C PRO A 327 -10.79 6.63 21.96
N ALA A 328 -9.47 6.46 21.87
CA ALA A 328 -8.83 5.17 21.58
C ALA A 328 -7.84 4.88 22.70
N GLN A 329 -8.36 4.58 23.90
CA GLN A 329 -7.61 3.95 24.99
C GLN A 329 -8.61 3.59 26.09
N LEU A 330 -9.02 2.33 26.15
CA LEU A 330 -9.56 1.65 27.32
C LEU A 330 -9.70 0.17 26.97
N CYS A 331 -8.62 -0.59 27.14
CA CYS A 331 -8.64 -2.03 27.34
C CYS A 331 -7.30 -2.47 27.95
N THR A 332 -7.23 -2.49 29.28
CA THR A 332 -6.38 -3.44 30.00
C THR A 332 -7.30 -4.24 30.93
N PRO A 333 -7.21 -5.58 30.96
CA PRO A 333 -7.91 -6.36 31.97
C PRO A 333 -7.11 -6.32 33.27
N GLY A 334 -7.77 -5.99 34.37
CA GLY A 334 -7.21 -6.06 35.72
C GLY A 334 -7.53 -7.40 36.39
N ALA A 335 -6.53 -7.86 37.16
CA ALA A 335 -6.55 -8.88 38.22
C ALA A 335 -6.99 -10.30 37.85
#